data_AF-A0A1Q4WUD0-F1
#
_entry.id   AF-A0A1Q4WUD0-F1
#
_cell.length_a   1.000
_cell.length_b   1.000
_cell.length_c   1.000
_cell.angle_alpha   90.00
_cell.angle_beta   90.00
_cell.angle_gamma   90.00
#
_symmetry.space_group_name_H-M   'P 1'
#
loop_
_entity.id
_entity.type
_entity.pdbx_description
1 polymer ?
#
loop_
_entity_poly.entity_id
_entity_poly.type
_entity_poly.pdbx_seq_one_letter_code
_entity_poly.pdbx_strand_id
1 'polypeptide(L)'
;MTPPVVAAVLVAALLHAGWNAIAHSITDHLLGFALIGLGGMLTALPVLAVVGPPPREAWPVLLASLVTHLLYLTLLMLSYRTGEFGQVYPLARGTAPWVVALIGAAVLGERMPPSHLAGVLIISAGLMALVLAGGLPSRAQLPSLLAAFATGLGIATYTVVDAHGVRLTQDPLGYITWIMILQGPVFLLVAVLTRRGALPGQLGPIWKSGLLGGAVSAGAYGLVLWAQLTGAVAGIAALRETSIVFAAVLGTLLFGERFGPVRIAASAIVVAGVLLLSL
;
A
#
# COMPACT_ATOMS: atom_id res chain seq x y z
N MET A 1 -18.79 -7.31 7.34
CA MET A 1 -17.58 -7.31 8.19
C MET A 1 -17.99 -6.92 9.62
N THR A 2 -17.26 -7.36 10.65
CA THR A 2 -17.56 -6.94 12.02
C THR A 2 -17.06 -5.51 12.27
N PRO A 3 -17.69 -4.72 13.18
CA PRO A 3 -17.27 -3.35 13.48
C PRO A 3 -15.78 -3.20 13.86
N PRO A 4 -15.17 -4.11 14.66
CA PRO A 4 -13.74 -4.02 14.98
C PRO A 4 -12.82 -4.14 13.75
N VAL A 5 -13.19 -5.00 12.79
CA VAL A 5 -12.42 -5.18 11.55
C VAL A 5 -12.51 -3.92 10.69
N VAL A 6 -13.70 -3.34 10.57
CA VAL A 6 -13.88 -2.08 9.84
C VAL A 6 -13.05 -0.97 10.48
N ALA A 7 -13.11 -0.81 11.81
CA ALA A 7 -12.33 0.18 12.53
C ALA A 7 -10.81 -0.02 12.33
N ALA A 8 -10.32 -1.26 12.43
CA ALA A 8 -8.91 -1.57 12.18
C ALA A 8 -8.47 -1.21 10.75
N VAL A 9 -9.30 -1.50 9.75
CA VAL A 9 -8.99 -1.17 8.35
C VAL A 9 -9.03 0.35 8.10
N LEU A 10 -9.92 1.09 8.76
CA LEU A 10 -9.94 2.56 8.67
C LEU A 10 -8.69 3.19 9.32
N VAL A 11 -8.27 2.68 10.48
CA VAL A 11 -6.99 3.08 11.10
C VAL A 11 -5.84 2.73 10.18
N ALA A 12 -5.83 1.53 9.60
CA ALA A 12 -4.83 1.12 8.64
C ALA A 12 -4.81 2.04 7.41
N ALA A 13 -5.97 2.48 6.92
CA ALA A 13 -6.08 3.40 5.79
C ALA A 13 -5.51 4.79 6.11
N LEU A 14 -5.73 5.31 7.33
CA LEU A 14 -5.13 6.56 7.81
C LEU A 14 -3.60 6.44 7.91
N LEU A 15 -3.10 5.39 8.57
CA LEU A 15 -1.67 5.12 8.66
C LEU A 15 -1.05 4.92 7.27
N HIS A 16 -1.78 4.27 6.37
CA HIS A 16 -1.37 4.07 4.98
C HIS A 16 -1.18 5.39 4.25
N ALA A 17 -2.13 6.31 4.37
CA ALA A 17 -2.00 7.66 3.82
C ALA A 17 -0.81 8.41 4.44
N GLY A 18 -0.62 8.27 5.75
CA GLY A 18 0.48 8.88 6.50
C GLY A 18 1.87 8.47 6.01
N TRP A 19 2.16 7.16 5.90
CA TRP A 19 3.49 6.74 5.44
C TRP A 19 3.74 7.07 3.96
N ASN A 20 2.69 7.06 3.10
CA ASN A 20 2.83 7.48 1.71
C ASN A 20 3.10 8.99 1.59
N ALA A 21 2.47 9.82 2.43
CA ALA A 21 2.78 11.25 2.48
C ALA A 21 4.24 11.48 2.91
N ILE A 22 4.72 10.74 3.91
CA ILE A 22 6.13 10.73 4.33
C ILE A 22 7.03 10.33 3.15
N ALA A 23 6.74 9.21 2.49
CA ALA A 23 7.51 8.70 1.36
C ALA A 23 7.60 9.72 0.22
N HIS A 24 6.49 10.40 -0.09
CA HIS A 24 6.43 11.43 -1.11
C HIS A 24 7.22 12.69 -0.75
N SER A 25 7.21 13.10 0.52
CA SER A 25 7.94 14.29 1.00
C SER A 25 9.47 14.16 0.93
N ILE A 26 9.99 12.93 0.86
CA ILE A 26 11.43 12.68 0.76
C ILE A 26 11.86 12.74 -0.71
N THR A 27 12.64 13.75 -1.07
CA THR A 27 13.04 14.00 -2.46
C THR A 27 13.92 12.90 -3.06
N ASP A 28 14.90 12.39 -2.31
CA ASP A 28 15.65 11.20 -2.73
C ASP A 28 14.84 9.95 -2.40
N HIS A 29 14.06 9.51 -3.37
CA HIS A 29 13.14 8.38 -3.20
C HIS A 29 13.87 7.07 -2.92
N LEU A 30 15.09 6.85 -3.42
CA LEU A 30 15.84 5.64 -3.09
C LEU A 30 16.19 5.61 -1.60
N LEU A 31 16.70 6.73 -1.08
CA LEU A 31 17.03 6.83 0.34
C LEU A 31 15.78 6.86 1.23
N GLY A 32 14.70 7.49 0.78
CA GLY A 32 13.41 7.49 1.46
C GLY A 32 12.87 6.08 1.63
N PHE A 33 12.79 5.30 0.55
CA PHE A 33 12.34 3.90 0.61
C PHE A 33 13.33 2.98 1.34
N ALA A 34 14.64 3.25 1.29
CA ALA A 34 15.62 2.55 2.10
C ALA A 34 15.38 2.76 3.61
N LEU A 35 15.13 4.00 4.03
CA LEU A 35 14.83 4.31 5.43
C LEU A 35 13.46 3.81 5.87
N ILE A 36 12.45 3.85 4.99
CA ILE A 36 11.12 3.26 5.28
C ILE A 36 11.25 1.74 5.44
N GLY A 37 11.98 1.07 4.54
CA GLY A 37 12.27 -0.35 4.67
C GLY A 37 12.99 -0.66 5.98
N LEU A 38 14.04 0.11 6.32
CA LEU A 38 14.77 -0.04 7.56
C LEU A 38 13.88 0.21 8.79
N GLY A 39 13.03 1.23 8.77
CA GLY A 39 12.09 1.53 9.85
C GLY A 39 11.09 0.40 10.08
N GLY A 40 10.58 -0.20 9.00
CA GLY A 40 9.72 -1.38 9.08
C GLY A 40 10.43 -2.58 9.71
N MET A 41 11.66 -2.87 9.27
CA MET A 41 12.51 -3.92 9.86
C MET A 41 12.80 -3.67 11.34
N LEU A 42 13.22 -2.45 11.71
CA LEU A 42 13.51 -2.09 13.09
C LEU A 42 12.27 -2.20 13.99
N THR A 43 11.08 -1.91 13.44
CA THR A 43 9.80 -2.10 14.15
C THR A 43 9.47 -3.58 14.36
N ALA A 44 9.82 -4.43 13.39
CA ALA A 44 9.60 -5.87 13.45
C ALA A 44 10.64 -6.62 14.32
N LEU A 45 11.85 -6.08 14.49
CA LEU A 45 12.93 -6.75 15.24
C LEU A 45 12.54 -7.18 16.67
N PRO A 46 11.93 -6.32 17.52
CA PRO A 46 11.50 -6.74 18.86
C PRO A 46 10.46 -7.86 18.84
N VAL A 47 9.66 -7.95 17.77
CA VAL A 47 8.60 -8.96 17.62
C VAL A 47 9.18 -10.36 17.41
N LEU A 48 10.40 -10.48 16.87
CA LEU A 48 11.11 -11.77 16.76
C LEU A 48 11.32 -12.47 18.11
N ALA A 49 11.27 -11.75 19.24
CA ALA A 49 11.35 -12.36 20.56
C ALA A 49 10.09 -13.16 20.93
N VAL A 50 8.96 -12.91 20.25
CA VAL A 50 7.66 -13.55 20.55
C VAL A 50 7.10 -14.36 19.37
N VAL A 51 7.64 -14.21 18.15
CA VAL A 51 7.27 -15.02 16.98
C VAL A 51 8.36 -16.03 16.64
N GLY A 52 7.95 -17.24 16.23
CA GLY A 52 8.86 -18.27 15.74
C GLY A 52 9.27 -18.05 14.26
N PRO A 53 10.21 -18.86 13.75
CA PRO A 53 10.46 -18.92 12.31
C PRO A 53 9.21 -19.43 11.56
N PRO A 54 8.96 -19.01 10.31
CA PRO A 54 7.81 -19.48 9.55
C PRO A 54 7.92 -20.99 9.33
N PRO A 55 6.79 -21.72 9.33
CA PRO A 55 6.80 -23.14 8.98
C PRO A 55 7.33 -23.33 7.56
N ARG A 56 7.94 -24.49 7.28
CA ARG A 56 8.63 -24.77 6.01
C ARG A 56 7.75 -24.52 4.78
N GLU A 57 6.47 -24.86 4.88
CA GLU A 57 5.46 -24.68 3.84
C GLU A 57 5.11 -23.21 3.54
N ALA A 58 5.37 -22.29 4.47
CA ALA A 58 5.08 -20.87 4.27
C ALA A 58 6.17 -20.13 3.48
N TRP A 59 7.40 -20.66 3.43
CA TRP A 59 8.52 -20.00 2.77
C TRP A 59 8.30 -19.72 1.27
N PRO A 60 7.77 -20.63 0.45
CA PRO A 60 7.49 -20.32 -0.96
C PRO A 60 6.55 -19.13 -1.12
N VAL A 61 5.50 -19.04 -0.30
CA VAL A 61 4.51 -17.96 -0.34
C VAL A 61 5.11 -16.65 0.20
N LEU A 62 5.89 -16.73 1.29
CA LEU A 62 6.58 -15.60 1.88
C LEU A 62 7.62 -14.99 0.92
N LEU A 63 8.38 -15.83 0.19
CA LEU A 63 9.34 -15.38 -0.81
C LEU A 63 8.64 -14.80 -2.06
N ALA A 64 7.54 -15.40 -2.51
CA ALA A 64 6.72 -14.83 -3.57
C ALA A 64 6.16 -13.45 -3.15
N SER A 65 5.73 -13.32 -1.90
CA SER A 65 5.31 -12.04 -1.34
C SER A 65 6.46 -11.04 -1.29
N LEU A 66 7.64 -11.45 -0.83
CA LEU A 66 8.83 -10.59 -0.79
C LEU A 66 9.16 -10.05 -2.19
N VAL A 67 9.18 -10.91 -3.21
CA VAL A 67 9.47 -10.49 -4.59
C VAL A 67 8.43 -9.51 -5.11
N THR A 68 7.14 -9.79 -4.88
CA THR A 68 6.06 -8.90 -5.31
C THR A 68 6.04 -7.59 -4.52
N HIS A 69 6.45 -7.61 -3.24
CA HIS A 69 6.69 -6.43 -2.41
C HIS A 69 7.77 -5.53 -3.02
N LEU A 70 8.93 -6.09 -3.31
CA LEU A 70 10.05 -5.35 -3.88
C LEU A 70 9.71 -4.79 -5.28
N LEU A 71 8.97 -5.56 -6.08
CA LEU A 71 8.49 -5.11 -7.39
C LEU A 71 7.54 -3.91 -7.26
N TYR A 72 6.50 -3.99 -6.41
CA TYR A 72 5.58 -2.85 -6.28
C TYR A 72 6.30 -1.64 -5.70
N LEU A 73 7.21 -1.79 -4.72
CA LEU A 73 7.92 -0.66 -4.13
C LEU A 73 8.80 0.04 -5.18
N THR A 74 9.42 -0.73 -6.06
CA THR A 74 10.21 -0.19 -7.18
C THR A 74 9.32 0.58 -8.17
N LEU A 75 8.16 0.02 -8.53
CA LEU A 75 7.19 0.68 -9.42
C LEU A 75 6.58 1.93 -8.79
N LEU A 76 6.29 1.88 -7.49
CA LEU A 76 5.75 3.00 -6.72
C LEU A 76 6.79 4.14 -6.67
N MET A 77 8.04 3.81 -6.35
CA MET A 77 9.16 4.75 -6.38
C MET A 77 9.31 5.41 -7.75
N LEU A 78 9.23 4.62 -8.83
CA LEU A 78 9.26 5.14 -10.20
C LEU A 78 8.09 6.09 -10.48
N SER A 79 6.88 5.74 -10.04
CA SER A 79 5.68 6.56 -10.24
C SER A 79 5.79 7.91 -9.52
N TYR A 80 6.30 7.94 -8.28
CA TYR A 80 6.49 9.17 -7.52
C TYR A 80 7.62 10.05 -8.08
N ARG A 81 8.67 9.42 -8.64
CA ARG A 81 9.76 10.17 -9.27
C ARG A 81 9.35 10.86 -10.57
N THR A 82 8.34 10.34 -11.27
CA THR A 82 8.03 10.72 -12.65
C THR A 82 6.61 11.27 -12.85
N GLY A 83 5.78 11.30 -11.82
CA GLY A 83 4.39 11.76 -11.91
C GLY A 83 3.93 12.50 -10.66
N GLU A 84 2.90 13.32 -10.86
CA GLU A 84 2.26 14.10 -9.81
C GLU A 84 1.55 13.16 -8.82
N PHE A 85 1.77 13.36 -7.51
CA PHE A 85 1.19 12.52 -6.46
C PHE A 85 -0.33 12.39 -6.57
N GLY A 86 -1.01 13.50 -6.84
CA GLY A 86 -2.47 13.56 -7.02
C GLY A 86 -3.00 12.77 -8.23
N GLN A 87 -2.14 12.32 -9.15
CA GLN A 87 -2.51 11.51 -10.31
C GLN A 87 -2.07 10.05 -10.15
N VAL A 88 -0.81 9.81 -9.79
CA VAL A 88 -0.25 8.45 -9.71
C VAL A 88 -0.81 7.67 -8.52
N TYR A 89 -1.06 8.34 -7.38
CA TYR A 89 -1.56 7.66 -6.19
C TYR A 89 -3.01 7.15 -6.37
N PRO A 90 -4.00 7.96 -6.83
CA PRO A 90 -5.33 7.45 -7.11
C PRO A 90 -5.37 6.36 -8.19
N LEU A 91 -4.48 6.41 -9.20
CA LEU A 91 -4.44 5.36 -10.23
C LEU A 91 -3.97 4.01 -9.66
N ALA A 92 -2.87 4.00 -8.92
CA ALA A 92 -2.35 2.78 -8.31
C ALA A 92 -3.36 2.17 -7.33
N ARG A 93 -3.94 3.03 -6.50
CA ARG A 93 -4.95 2.67 -5.48
C ARG A 93 -6.28 2.25 -6.10
N GLY A 94 -6.76 2.93 -7.15
CA GLY A 94 -7.99 2.56 -7.87
C GLY A 94 -7.87 1.28 -8.69
N THR A 95 -6.65 0.89 -9.07
CA THR A 95 -6.41 -0.36 -9.81
C THR A 95 -6.46 -1.59 -8.90
N ALA A 96 -6.00 -1.48 -7.65
CA ALA A 96 -5.80 -2.64 -6.81
C ALA A 96 -7.09 -3.41 -6.43
N PRO A 97 -8.19 -2.79 -5.94
CA PRO A 97 -9.34 -3.52 -5.39
C PRO A 97 -10.05 -4.44 -6.37
N TRP A 98 -10.29 -3.98 -7.60
CA TRP A 98 -10.97 -4.81 -8.60
C TRP A 98 -10.08 -5.96 -9.09
N VAL A 99 -8.76 -5.74 -9.18
CA VAL A 99 -7.80 -6.80 -9.51
C VAL A 99 -7.71 -7.81 -8.35
N VAL A 100 -7.72 -7.35 -7.09
CA VAL A 100 -7.81 -8.23 -5.92
C VAL A 100 -9.09 -9.06 -5.96
N ALA A 101 -10.23 -8.48 -6.32
CA ALA A 101 -11.48 -9.22 -6.45
C ALA A 101 -11.38 -10.32 -7.53
N LEU A 102 -10.80 -10.02 -8.69
CA LEU A 102 -10.60 -11.00 -9.77
C LEU A 102 -9.63 -12.12 -9.39
N ILE A 103 -8.44 -11.77 -8.90
CA ILE A 103 -7.40 -12.74 -8.54
C ILE A 103 -7.85 -13.54 -7.31
N GLY A 104 -8.48 -12.90 -6.32
CA GLY A 104 -9.02 -13.56 -5.13
C GLY A 104 -10.12 -14.57 -5.47
N ALA A 105 -11.02 -14.25 -6.41
CA ALA A 105 -12.00 -15.21 -6.90
C ALA A 105 -11.36 -16.40 -7.62
N ALA A 106 -10.35 -16.15 -8.46
CA ALA A 106 -9.69 -17.20 -9.25
C ALA A 106 -8.76 -18.09 -8.42
N VAL A 107 -8.02 -17.52 -7.47
CA VAL A 107 -6.92 -18.19 -6.75
C VAL A 107 -7.35 -18.65 -5.35
N LEU A 108 -8.15 -17.84 -4.64
CA LEU A 108 -8.60 -18.15 -3.27
C LEU A 108 -10.01 -18.74 -3.23
N GLY A 109 -10.71 -18.80 -4.37
CA GLY A 109 -12.10 -19.24 -4.44
C GLY A 109 -13.09 -18.31 -3.72
N GLU A 110 -12.69 -17.06 -3.48
CA GLU A 110 -13.54 -16.09 -2.78
C GLU A 110 -14.75 -15.70 -3.62
N ARG A 111 -15.93 -15.73 -3.00
CA ARG A 111 -17.17 -15.24 -3.62
C ARG A 111 -17.56 -13.94 -2.97
N MET A 112 -17.85 -12.94 -3.80
CA MET A 112 -18.38 -11.66 -3.36
C MET A 112 -19.87 -11.55 -3.68
N PRO A 113 -20.69 -11.06 -2.74
CA PRO A 113 -22.03 -10.59 -3.05
C PRO A 113 -22.01 -9.55 -4.18
N PRO A 114 -23.03 -9.52 -5.05
CA PRO A 114 -23.11 -8.50 -6.12
C PRO A 114 -23.04 -7.06 -5.60
N SER A 115 -23.59 -6.76 -4.41
CA SER A 115 -23.49 -5.44 -3.76
C SER A 115 -22.04 -5.06 -3.50
N HIS A 116 -21.25 -5.98 -2.93
CA HIS A 116 -19.85 -5.74 -2.64
C HIS A 116 -19.02 -5.56 -3.92
N LEU A 117 -19.27 -6.38 -4.96
CA LEU A 117 -18.60 -6.23 -6.26
C LEU A 117 -18.91 -4.88 -6.89
N ALA A 118 -20.18 -4.44 -6.84
CA ALA A 118 -20.57 -3.11 -7.31
C ALA A 118 -19.83 -2.00 -6.53
N GLY A 119 -19.72 -2.12 -5.21
CA GLY A 119 -18.92 -1.21 -4.37
C GLY A 119 -17.45 -1.13 -4.79
N VAL A 120 -16.79 -2.29 -4.98
CA VAL A 120 -15.40 -2.38 -5.47
C VAL A 120 -15.24 -1.69 -6.82
N LEU A 121 -16.14 -1.96 -7.77
CA LEU A 121 -16.08 -1.41 -9.12
C LEU A 121 -16.34 0.10 -9.14
N ILE A 122 -17.29 0.59 -8.34
CA ILE A 122 -17.58 2.03 -8.22
C ILE A 122 -16.38 2.78 -7.64
N ILE A 123 -15.76 2.25 -6.58
CA ILE A 123 -14.54 2.84 -5.99
C ILE A 123 -13.44 2.86 -7.05
N SER A 124 -13.17 1.72 -7.68
CA SER A 124 -12.09 1.58 -8.67
C SER A 124 -12.28 2.52 -9.86
N ALA A 125 -13.47 2.52 -10.45
CA ALA A 125 -13.82 3.37 -11.59
C ALA A 125 -13.79 4.85 -11.22
N GLY A 126 -14.30 5.21 -10.04
CA GLY A 126 -14.25 6.59 -9.54
C GLY A 126 -12.83 7.09 -9.39
N LEU A 127 -11.95 6.31 -8.78
CA LEU A 127 -10.56 6.67 -8.58
C LEU A 127 -9.78 6.77 -9.90
N MET A 128 -10.06 5.88 -10.84
CA MET A 128 -9.50 5.97 -12.20
C MET A 128 -10.04 7.19 -12.96
N ALA A 129 -11.32 7.56 -12.80
CA ALA A 129 -11.89 8.74 -13.43
C ALA A 129 -11.25 10.05 -12.93
N LEU A 130 -10.83 10.11 -11.66
CA LEU A 130 -10.10 11.27 -11.11
C LEU A 130 -8.77 11.54 -11.82
N VAL A 131 -8.11 10.48 -12.31
CA VAL A 131 -6.86 10.59 -13.08
C VAL A 131 -7.09 11.41 -14.36
N LEU A 132 -8.29 11.31 -14.93
CA LEU A 132 -8.71 12.01 -16.14
C LEU A 132 -9.36 13.37 -15.86
N ALA A 133 -9.72 13.66 -14.60
CA ALA A 133 -10.37 14.92 -14.22
C ALA A 133 -9.45 16.14 -14.40
N GLY A 134 -8.13 15.93 -14.43
CA GLY A 134 -7.13 16.94 -14.78
C GLY A 134 -6.91 17.13 -16.28
N GLY A 135 -7.66 16.42 -17.14
CA GLY A 135 -7.48 16.38 -18.59
C GLY A 135 -6.96 15.03 -19.10
N LEU A 136 -6.95 14.87 -20.42
CA LEU A 136 -6.39 13.66 -21.05
C LEU A 136 -4.86 13.63 -20.83
N PRO A 137 -4.30 12.47 -20.43
CA PRO A 137 -2.86 12.34 -20.26
C PRO A 137 -2.09 12.65 -21.53
N SER A 138 -1.06 13.48 -21.41
CA SER A 138 -0.08 13.68 -22.46
C SER A 138 0.84 12.46 -22.62
N ARG A 139 1.49 12.33 -23.79
CA ARG A 139 2.48 11.26 -24.02
C ARG A 139 3.63 11.28 -23.00
N ALA A 140 3.97 12.45 -22.45
CA ALA A 140 5.01 12.60 -21.43
C ALA A 140 4.60 12.00 -20.08
N GLN A 141 3.30 11.92 -19.78
CA GLN A 141 2.76 11.34 -18.55
C GLN A 141 2.57 9.82 -18.65
N LEU A 142 2.63 9.24 -19.85
CA LEU A 142 2.35 7.82 -20.04
C LEU A 142 3.28 6.89 -19.22
N PRO A 143 4.61 7.13 -19.12
CA PRO A 143 5.47 6.28 -18.31
C PRO A 143 5.10 6.24 -16.82
N SER A 144 4.75 7.40 -16.24
CA SER A 144 4.38 7.49 -14.82
C SER A 144 3.01 6.87 -14.55
N LEU A 145 2.06 7.00 -15.48
CA LEU A 145 0.77 6.33 -15.41
C LEU A 145 0.88 4.81 -15.57
N LEU A 146 1.72 4.33 -16.49
CA LEU A 146 1.99 2.89 -16.62
C LEU A 146 2.67 2.34 -15.37
N ALA A 147 3.62 3.07 -14.78
CA ALA A 147 4.24 2.70 -13.51
C ALA A 147 3.20 2.66 -12.36
N ALA A 148 2.29 3.64 -12.30
CA ALA A 148 1.22 3.67 -11.30
C ALA A 148 0.21 2.53 -11.48
N PHE A 149 -0.21 2.24 -12.71
CA PHE A 149 -1.08 1.10 -13.01
C PHE A 149 -0.40 -0.23 -12.65
N ALA A 150 0.86 -0.42 -13.05
CA ALA A 150 1.66 -1.57 -12.69
C ALA A 150 1.87 -1.68 -11.17
N THR A 151 1.98 -0.55 -10.46
CA THR A 151 2.01 -0.52 -9.00
C THR A 151 0.70 -1.08 -8.44
N GLY A 152 -0.45 -0.69 -8.99
CA GLY A 152 -1.75 -1.25 -8.61
C GLY A 152 -1.87 -2.76 -8.83
N LEU A 153 -1.33 -3.27 -9.94
CA LEU A 153 -1.22 -4.71 -10.18
C LEU A 153 -0.31 -5.41 -9.16
N GLY A 154 0.84 -4.79 -8.85
CA GLY A 154 1.73 -5.26 -7.78
C GLY A 154 1.03 -5.30 -6.43
N ILE A 155 0.25 -4.26 -6.11
CA ILE A 155 -0.56 -4.18 -4.89
C ILE A 155 -1.54 -5.34 -4.83
N ALA A 156 -2.28 -5.58 -5.90
CA ALA A 156 -3.24 -6.66 -5.94
C ALA A 156 -2.58 -8.04 -5.80
N THR A 157 -1.44 -8.23 -6.48
CA THR A 157 -0.69 -9.48 -6.46
C THR A 157 -0.21 -9.81 -5.06
N TYR A 158 0.55 -8.90 -4.41
CA TYR A 158 1.04 -9.17 -3.07
C TYR A 158 -0.14 -9.33 -2.08
N THR A 159 -1.21 -8.55 -2.24
CA THR A 159 -2.37 -8.60 -1.34
C THR A 159 -3.02 -10.00 -1.32
N VAL A 160 -3.12 -10.66 -2.49
CA VAL A 160 -3.67 -12.02 -2.57
C VAL A 160 -2.66 -13.07 -2.10
N VAL A 161 -1.38 -12.94 -2.47
CA VAL A 161 -0.31 -13.84 -2.01
C VAL A 161 -0.21 -13.83 -0.49
N ASP A 162 -0.29 -12.65 0.14
CA ASP A 162 -0.26 -12.50 1.59
C ASP A 162 -1.49 -13.05 2.26
N ALA A 163 -2.68 -12.78 1.71
CA ALA A 163 -3.90 -13.37 2.24
C ALA A 163 -3.83 -14.89 2.23
N HIS A 164 -3.23 -15.49 1.18
CA HIS A 164 -2.95 -16.93 1.15
C HIS A 164 -1.95 -17.33 2.24
N GLY A 165 -0.82 -16.63 2.35
CA GLY A 165 0.26 -16.95 3.30
C GLY A 165 -0.19 -16.85 4.76
N VAL A 166 -0.91 -15.79 5.11
CA VAL A 166 -1.47 -15.57 6.45
C VAL A 166 -2.53 -16.61 6.79
N ARG A 167 -3.34 -17.06 5.81
CA ARG A 167 -4.29 -18.17 6.01
C ARG A 167 -3.60 -19.52 6.15
N LEU A 168 -2.49 -19.72 5.44
CA LEU A 168 -1.70 -20.94 5.56
C LEU A 168 -1.09 -21.05 6.96
N THR A 169 -0.51 -19.97 7.49
CA THR A 169 0.17 -19.98 8.79
C THR A 169 -0.76 -19.76 9.98
N GLN A 170 -1.93 -19.15 9.78
CA GLN A 170 -2.80 -18.63 10.85
C GLN A 170 -2.07 -17.68 11.82
N ASP A 171 -0.96 -17.10 11.38
CA ASP A 171 -0.08 -16.22 12.18
C ASP A 171 0.24 -14.95 11.38
N PRO A 172 -0.66 -13.94 11.40
CA PRO A 172 -0.43 -12.68 10.70
C PRO A 172 0.74 -11.90 11.28
N LEU A 173 1.01 -12.03 12.59
CA LEU A 173 2.07 -11.30 13.28
C LEU A 173 3.45 -11.85 12.91
N GLY A 174 3.61 -13.17 12.88
CA GLY A 174 4.82 -13.81 12.36
C GLY A 174 5.02 -13.49 10.89
N TYR A 175 3.96 -13.58 10.07
CA TYR A 175 4.05 -13.33 8.63
C TYR A 175 4.52 -11.91 8.30
N ILE A 176 3.92 -10.87 8.91
CA ILE A 176 4.41 -9.49 8.72
C ILE A 176 5.83 -9.31 9.24
N THR A 177 6.17 -9.89 10.39
CA THR A 177 7.50 -9.77 10.99
C THR A 177 8.55 -10.26 10.01
N TRP A 178 8.38 -11.45 9.46
CA TRP A 178 9.33 -12.02 8.51
C TRP A 178 9.38 -11.27 7.18
N ILE A 179 8.25 -10.78 6.65
CA ILE A 179 8.27 -9.90 5.47
C ILE A 179 9.07 -8.62 5.74
N MET A 180 8.81 -7.92 6.84
CA MET A 180 9.51 -6.67 7.17
C MET A 180 11.01 -6.89 7.39
N ILE A 181 11.39 -8.00 8.02
CA ILE A 181 12.78 -8.39 8.24
C ILE A 181 13.51 -8.65 6.92
N LEU A 182 12.89 -9.39 6.00
CA LEU A 182 13.52 -9.74 4.71
C LEU A 182 13.54 -8.57 3.73
N GLN A 183 12.48 -7.76 3.70
CA GLN A 183 12.33 -6.64 2.77
C GLN A 183 13.17 -5.43 3.17
N GLY A 184 13.23 -5.13 4.47
CA GLY A 184 13.80 -3.90 4.98
C GLY A 184 15.23 -3.56 4.52
N PRO A 185 16.19 -4.50 4.47
CA PRO A 185 17.55 -4.18 4.07
C PRO A 185 17.72 -3.94 2.56
N VAL A 186 16.77 -4.36 1.71
CA VAL A 186 17.00 -4.45 0.26
C VAL A 186 17.33 -3.10 -0.38
N PHE A 187 16.51 -2.07 -0.17
CA PHE A 187 16.77 -0.75 -0.76
C PHE A 187 17.96 -0.04 -0.11
N LEU A 188 18.25 -0.33 1.17
CA LEU A 188 19.46 0.16 1.82
C LEU A 188 20.71 -0.46 1.19
N LEU A 189 20.70 -1.76 0.91
CA LEU A 189 21.80 -2.43 0.20
C LEU A 189 21.99 -1.84 -1.20
N VAL A 190 20.91 -1.61 -1.95
CA VAL A 190 20.97 -0.92 -3.25
C VAL A 190 21.58 0.47 -3.11
N ALA A 191 21.18 1.25 -2.09
CA ALA A 191 21.75 2.56 -1.82
C ALA A 191 23.25 2.48 -1.48
N VAL A 192 23.68 1.55 -0.63
CA VAL A 192 25.09 1.28 -0.30
C VAL A 192 25.92 0.98 -1.54
N LEU A 193 25.43 0.09 -2.40
CA LEU A 193 26.14 -0.32 -3.61
C LEU A 193 26.22 0.80 -4.67
N THR A 194 25.20 1.66 -4.75
CA THR A 194 25.13 2.72 -5.77
C THR A 194 25.72 4.06 -5.32
N ARG A 195 25.67 4.40 -4.02
CA ARG A 195 26.07 5.71 -3.48
C ARG A 195 27.40 5.70 -2.70
N ARG A 196 27.95 4.52 -2.38
CA ARG A 196 29.26 4.35 -1.72
C ARG A 196 29.38 5.23 -0.44
N GLY A 197 30.53 5.89 -0.22
CA GLY A 197 30.83 6.65 1.00
C GLY A 197 30.02 7.94 1.24
N ALA A 198 29.15 8.35 0.31
CA ALA A 198 28.36 9.59 0.45
C ALA A 198 27.11 9.44 1.35
N LEU A 199 26.75 8.20 1.74
CA LEU A 199 25.49 7.89 2.41
C LEU A 199 25.28 8.56 3.78
N PRO A 200 26.24 8.56 4.72
CA PRO A 200 25.97 9.07 6.07
C PRO A 200 25.51 10.54 6.05
N GLY A 201 26.10 11.37 5.19
CA GLY A 201 25.72 12.78 5.04
C GLY A 201 24.35 12.99 4.39
N GLN A 202 23.92 12.07 3.52
CA GLN A 202 22.62 12.16 2.83
C GLN A 202 21.44 11.66 3.67
N LEU A 203 21.68 10.76 4.63
CA LEU A 203 20.65 10.20 5.51
C LEU A 203 20.30 11.14 6.67
N GLY A 204 21.27 11.93 7.16
CA GLY A 204 21.12 12.82 8.32
C GLY A 204 19.88 13.73 8.32
N PRO A 205 19.51 14.36 7.19
CA PRO A 205 18.31 15.20 7.15
C PRO A 205 16.98 14.45 7.18
N ILE A 206 16.95 13.19 6.72
CA ILE A 206 15.70 12.46 6.44
C ILE A 206 15.48 11.21 7.31
N TRP A 207 16.46 10.78 8.11
CA TRP A 207 16.40 9.51 8.85
C TRP A 207 15.18 9.40 9.76
N LYS A 208 14.83 10.46 10.50
CA LYS A 208 13.66 10.43 11.41
C LYS A 208 12.37 10.20 10.63
N SER A 209 12.20 10.95 9.54
CA SER A 209 11.02 10.87 8.70
C SER A 209 10.91 9.48 8.06
N GLY A 210 11.99 9.00 7.46
CA GLY A 210 12.01 7.68 6.81
C GLY A 210 11.78 6.52 7.79
N LEU A 211 12.45 6.51 8.96
CA LEU A 211 12.22 5.47 9.97
C LEU A 211 10.79 5.50 10.53
N LEU A 212 10.24 6.69 10.79
CA LEU A 212 8.85 6.85 11.22
C LEU A 212 7.89 6.36 10.14
N GLY A 213 8.13 6.68 8.86
CA GLY A 213 7.36 6.16 7.74
C GLY A 213 7.38 4.63 7.70
N GLY A 214 8.52 4.01 7.98
CA GLY A 214 8.65 2.56 8.11
C GLY A 214 7.81 1.97 9.25
N ALA A 215 7.87 2.56 10.44
CA ALA A 215 7.09 2.12 11.59
C ALA A 215 5.56 2.26 11.36
N VAL A 216 5.15 3.39 10.79
CA VAL A 216 3.75 3.64 10.41
C VAL A 216 3.28 2.65 9.33
N SER A 217 4.14 2.36 8.35
CA SER A 217 3.85 1.38 7.29
C SER A 217 3.69 -0.03 7.85
N ALA A 218 4.58 -0.47 8.75
CA ALA A 218 4.48 -1.76 9.41
C ALA A 218 3.19 -1.88 10.24
N GLY A 219 2.82 -0.84 11.00
CA GLY A 219 1.55 -0.80 11.73
C GLY A 219 0.33 -0.87 10.82
N ALA A 220 0.30 -0.08 9.74
CA ALA A 220 -0.78 -0.11 8.75
C ALA A 220 -0.94 -1.49 8.13
N TYR A 221 0.16 -2.11 7.71
CA TYR A 221 0.15 -3.39 7.03
C TYR A 221 -0.21 -4.54 7.97
N GLY A 222 0.24 -4.49 9.23
CA GLY A 222 -0.10 -5.51 10.24
C GLY A 222 -1.59 -5.57 10.53
N LEU A 223 -2.25 -4.41 10.63
CA LEU A 223 -3.70 -4.32 10.76
C LEU A 223 -4.44 -4.91 9.55
N VAL A 224 -3.92 -4.70 8.34
CA VAL A 224 -4.49 -5.26 7.11
C VAL A 224 -4.36 -6.77 7.07
N LEU A 225 -3.18 -7.33 7.37
CA LEU A 225 -2.98 -8.79 7.40
C LEU A 225 -3.87 -9.45 8.46
N TRP A 226 -3.98 -8.84 9.64
CA TRP A 226 -4.90 -9.31 10.67
C TRP A 226 -6.36 -9.30 10.18
N ALA A 227 -6.79 -8.22 9.52
CA ALA A 227 -8.14 -8.15 8.95
C ALA A 227 -8.37 -9.22 7.88
N GLN A 228 -7.36 -9.54 7.06
CA GLN A 228 -7.46 -10.51 5.96
C GLN A 228 -7.72 -11.96 6.42
N LEU A 229 -7.44 -12.28 7.69
CA LEU A 229 -7.85 -13.55 8.29
C LEU A 229 -9.37 -13.80 8.23
N THR A 230 -10.17 -12.73 8.15
CA THR A 230 -11.64 -12.82 8.14
C THR A 230 -12.24 -13.37 6.84
N GLY A 231 -11.43 -13.61 5.79
CA GLY A 231 -11.93 -14.19 4.55
C GLY A 231 -12.32 -13.19 3.46
N ALA A 232 -12.32 -11.88 3.75
CA ALA A 232 -12.90 -10.85 2.86
C ALA A 232 -11.83 -9.95 2.20
N VAL A 233 -10.88 -10.53 1.45
CA VAL A 233 -9.66 -9.82 0.98
C VAL A 233 -10.00 -8.65 0.08
N ALA A 234 -10.90 -8.86 -0.88
CA ALA A 234 -11.34 -7.81 -1.81
C ALA A 234 -12.13 -6.70 -1.11
N GLY A 235 -12.99 -7.05 -0.14
CA GLY A 235 -13.71 -6.05 0.67
C GLY A 235 -12.74 -5.21 1.51
N ILE A 236 -11.71 -5.83 2.08
CA ILE A 236 -10.68 -5.14 2.86
C ILE A 236 -9.86 -4.23 1.95
N ALA A 237 -9.46 -4.71 0.77
CA ALA A 237 -8.76 -3.91 -0.22
C ALA A 237 -9.57 -2.66 -0.62
N ALA A 238 -10.86 -2.82 -0.87
CA ALA A 238 -11.74 -1.69 -1.20
C ALA A 238 -11.92 -0.72 -0.03
N LEU A 239 -12.09 -1.20 1.20
CA LEU A 239 -12.19 -0.35 2.38
C LEU A 239 -10.89 0.43 2.65
N ARG A 240 -9.72 -0.13 2.33
CA ARG A 240 -8.43 0.58 2.39
C ARG A 240 -8.37 1.78 1.44
N GLU A 241 -9.21 1.85 0.42
CA GLU A 241 -9.26 3.02 -0.48
C GLU A 241 -9.81 4.29 0.17
N THR A 242 -10.36 4.19 1.38
CA THR A 242 -10.57 5.34 2.28
C THR A 242 -9.28 6.13 2.56
N SER A 243 -8.11 5.50 2.39
CA SER A 243 -6.81 6.18 2.47
C SER A 243 -6.66 7.35 1.49
N ILE A 244 -7.42 7.38 0.38
CA ILE A 244 -7.40 8.50 -0.56
C ILE A 244 -8.07 9.74 0.04
N VAL A 245 -9.12 9.55 0.85
CA VAL A 245 -9.76 10.64 1.58
C VAL A 245 -8.78 11.22 2.60
N PHE A 246 -8.10 10.35 3.36
CA PHE A 246 -7.06 10.78 4.29
C PHE A 246 -5.88 11.44 3.59
N ALA A 247 -5.42 10.90 2.46
CA ALA A 247 -4.34 11.50 1.67
C ALA A 247 -4.73 12.87 1.11
N ALA A 248 -5.98 13.05 0.66
CA ALA A 248 -6.48 14.34 0.19
C ALA A 248 -6.46 15.41 1.30
N VAL A 249 -6.87 15.03 2.52
CA VAL A 249 -6.82 15.90 3.70
C VAL A 249 -5.38 16.22 4.10
N LEU A 250 -4.53 15.18 4.22
CA LEU A 250 -3.12 15.35 4.55
C LEU A 250 -2.39 16.20 3.52
N GLY A 251 -2.67 16.04 2.23
CA GLY A 251 -2.04 16.83 1.19
C GLY A 251 -2.42 18.31 1.25
N THR A 252 -3.67 18.61 1.63
CA THR A 252 -4.09 20.00 1.88
C THR A 252 -3.44 20.59 3.12
N LEU A 253 -3.35 19.84 4.21
CA LEU A 253 -2.78 20.34 5.47
C LEU A 253 -1.25 20.44 5.46
N LEU A 254 -0.56 19.48 4.85
CA LEU A 254 0.90 19.36 4.92
C LEU A 254 1.61 19.96 3.70
N PHE A 255 1.00 19.88 2.52
CA PHE A 255 1.60 20.35 1.27
C PHE A 255 0.94 21.60 0.71
N GLY A 256 -0.08 22.15 1.39
CA GLY A 256 -0.78 23.37 0.97
C GLY A 256 -1.60 23.19 -0.32
N GLU A 257 -1.89 21.96 -0.71
CA GLU A 257 -2.66 21.67 -1.91
C GLU A 257 -4.12 22.09 -1.74
N ARG A 258 -4.71 22.71 -2.76
CA ARG A 258 -6.14 23.08 -2.70
C ARG A 258 -7.00 21.82 -2.60
N PHE A 259 -7.93 21.82 -1.65
CA PHE A 259 -8.97 20.78 -1.54
C PHE A 259 -10.01 20.99 -2.66
N GLY A 260 -9.60 20.68 -3.89
CA GLY A 260 -10.37 20.98 -5.09
C GLY A 260 -11.58 20.07 -5.29
N PRO A 261 -12.46 20.38 -6.27
CA PRO A 261 -13.67 19.61 -6.57
C PRO A 261 -13.38 18.14 -6.89
N VAL A 262 -12.21 17.85 -7.48
CA VAL A 262 -11.73 16.49 -7.75
C VAL A 262 -11.57 15.69 -6.45
N ARG A 263 -10.99 16.26 -5.39
CA ARG A 263 -10.81 15.58 -4.08
C ARG A 263 -12.14 15.36 -3.36
N ILE A 264 -13.08 16.30 -3.50
CA ILE A 264 -14.44 16.16 -2.97
C ILE A 264 -15.15 15.00 -3.67
N ALA A 265 -15.12 14.96 -5.00
CA ALA A 265 -15.71 13.88 -5.79
C ALA A 265 -15.08 12.52 -5.45
N ALA A 266 -13.75 12.46 -5.32
CA ALA A 266 -13.02 11.27 -4.88
C ALA A 266 -13.55 10.74 -3.55
N SER A 267 -13.69 11.64 -2.58
CA SER A 267 -14.14 11.31 -1.24
C SER A 267 -15.59 10.83 -1.24
N ALA A 268 -16.46 11.48 -2.01
CA ALA A 268 -17.85 11.08 -2.16
C ALA A 268 -17.98 9.67 -2.79
N ILE A 269 -17.20 9.37 -3.82
CA ILE A 269 -17.23 8.06 -4.49
C ILE A 269 -16.73 6.96 -3.54
N VAL A 270 -15.64 7.22 -2.81
CA VAL A 270 -15.13 6.26 -1.83
C VAL A 270 -16.15 6.01 -0.72
N VAL A 271 -16.79 7.05 -0.18
CA VAL A 271 -17.85 6.92 0.83
C VAL A 271 -19.03 6.11 0.28
N ALA A 272 -19.53 6.43 -0.92
CA ALA A 272 -20.63 5.70 -1.54
C ALA A 272 -20.30 4.22 -1.74
N GLY A 273 -19.08 3.92 -2.20
CA GLY A 273 -18.61 2.55 -2.33
C GLY A 273 -18.51 1.81 -1.01
N VAL A 274 -18.01 2.46 0.05
CA VAL A 274 -17.93 1.87 1.40
C VAL A 274 -19.33 1.57 1.95
N LEU A 275 -20.32 2.44 1.71
CA LEU A 275 -21.71 2.16 2.08
C LEU A 275 -22.24 0.91 1.35
N LEU A 276 -21.94 0.73 0.07
CA LEU A 276 -22.32 -0.48 -0.67
C LEU A 276 -21.62 -1.74 -0.16
N LEU A 277 -20.40 -1.64 0.37
CA LEU A 277 -19.71 -2.76 1.04
C LEU A 277 -20.33 -3.14 2.40
N SER A 278 -21.24 -2.31 2.92
CA SER A 278 -21.95 -2.56 4.18
C SER A 278 -23.38 -3.10 4.00
N LEU A 279 -23.84 -3.22 2.75
CA LEU A 279 -25.15 -3.79 2.36
C LEU A 279 -25.02 -5.27 1.98
#